data_AF-A0ABD3EFT5-F1
#
_entry.id   AF-A0ABD3EFT5-F1
#
_cell.length_a   1.000
_cell.length_b   1.000
_cell.length_c   1.000
_cell.angle_alpha   90.00
_cell.angle_beta   90.00
_cell.angle_gamma   90.00
#
_symmetry.space_group_name_H-M   'P 1'
#
loop_
_entity.id
_entity.type
_entity.pdbx_description
1 polymer ?
#
loop_
_entity_poly.entity_id
_entity_poly.type
_entity_poly.pdbx_seq_one_letter_code
_entity_poly.pdbx_strand_id
1 'polypeptide(L)'
;MLMFCEVSQPLYFWETQWHCMGDDIRLRFVSQMSNPDCSMNDIDLQQCILLELEKLLNSATPSKSLIDYGLPLPSLSALASVGNRLLMEETCYDKALLAAEHEQSRLLLNSDQLNVYNCILSSYQRGSQVLLFVYGHGGTGKTFLWKTIISYFRSIGRIVLAVAASGIASLLLPSGRTAHSRFKIPIDLTD
;
A
#
# COMPACT_ATOMS: atom_id res chain seq x y z
N MET A 1 4.51 -13.46 21.44
CA MET A 1 5.58 -14.20 22.15
C MET A 1 6.66 -13.25 22.65
N LEU A 2 7.45 -12.58 21.80
CA LEU A 2 8.53 -11.67 22.24
C LEU A 2 8.09 -10.55 23.22
N MET A 3 6.90 -9.97 23.01
CA MET A 3 6.37 -8.87 23.84
C MET A 3 5.69 -9.31 25.14
N PHE A 4 5.09 -10.50 25.16
CA PHE A 4 4.10 -10.90 26.18
C PHE A 4 4.37 -12.29 26.77
N CYS A 5 5.42 -12.97 26.33
CA CYS A 5 5.88 -14.24 26.87
C CYS A 5 7.37 -14.09 27.18
N GLU A 6 7.81 -14.61 28.33
CA GLU A 6 9.24 -14.64 28.67
C GLU A 6 9.95 -15.69 27.82
N VAL A 7 10.45 -15.26 26.66
CA VAL A 7 11.34 -16.08 25.84
C VAL A 7 12.75 -15.89 26.39
N SER A 8 13.27 -16.89 27.09
CA SER A 8 14.59 -16.81 27.73
C SER A 8 15.73 -16.58 26.74
N GLN A 9 15.58 -17.05 25.49
CA GLN A 9 16.59 -16.92 24.43
C GLN A 9 15.93 -16.67 23.05
N PRO A 10 15.58 -15.41 22.73
CA PRO A 10 14.93 -15.05 21.46
C PRO A 10 15.72 -15.43 20.22
N LEU A 11 17.05 -15.26 20.25
CA LEU A 11 17.93 -15.59 19.12
C LEU A 11 17.95 -17.10 18.83
N TYR A 12 18.11 -17.93 19.87
CA TYR A 12 18.06 -19.38 19.72
C TYR A 12 16.70 -19.86 19.18
N PHE A 13 15.62 -19.26 19.67
CA PHE A 13 14.28 -19.54 19.15
C PHE A 13 14.14 -19.16 17.67
N TRP A 14 14.68 -18.01 17.26
CA TRP A 14 14.72 -17.60 15.85
C TRP A 14 15.49 -18.60 14.99
N GLU A 15 16.73 -18.92 15.37
CA GLU A 15 17.60 -19.84 14.61
C GLU A 15 16.99 -21.23 14.43
N THR A 16 16.14 -21.67 15.37
CA THR A 16 15.54 -23.02 15.35
C THR A 16 14.13 -23.08 14.76
N GLN A 17 13.32 -22.03 14.91
CA GLN A 17 11.86 -22.09 14.63
C GLN A 17 11.38 -21.16 13.52
N TRP A 18 12.25 -20.36 12.89
CA TRP A 18 11.82 -19.38 11.89
C TRP A 18 11.04 -20.01 10.72
N HIS A 19 11.34 -21.25 10.32
CA HIS A 19 10.64 -21.94 9.22
C HIS A 19 9.13 -22.05 9.47
N CYS A 20 8.71 -22.30 10.71
CA CYS A 20 7.29 -22.40 11.10
C CYS A 20 6.58 -21.04 11.13
N MET A 21 7.32 -19.93 11.08
CA MET A 21 6.76 -18.58 11.05
C MET A 21 6.48 -18.11 9.61
N GLY A 22 6.92 -18.87 8.60
CA GLY A 22 6.89 -18.48 7.19
C GLY A 22 5.68 -18.98 6.40
N ASP A 23 4.81 -19.80 6.98
CA ASP A 23 3.74 -20.49 6.24
C ASP A 23 2.78 -19.52 5.55
N ASP A 24 2.31 -18.49 6.26
CA ASP A 24 1.44 -17.46 5.69
C ASP A 24 2.12 -16.66 4.56
N ILE A 25 3.43 -16.43 4.68
CA ILE A 25 4.22 -15.69 3.69
C ILE A 25 4.37 -16.53 2.43
N ARG A 26 4.68 -17.82 2.59
CA ARG A 26 4.76 -18.78 1.47
C ARG A 26 3.41 -18.90 0.74
N LEU A 27 2.31 -19.01 1.48
CA LEU A 27 0.97 -19.09 0.89
C LEU A 27 0.61 -17.83 0.10
N ARG A 28 0.91 -16.64 0.64
CA ARG A 28 0.70 -15.37 -0.07
C ARG A 28 1.56 -15.28 -1.32
N PHE A 29 2.83 -15.67 -1.23
CA PHE A 29 3.75 -15.68 -2.36
C PHE A 29 3.23 -16.56 -3.50
N VAL A 30 2.83 -17.80 -3.19
CA VAL A 30 2.26 -18.74 -4.17
C VAL A 30 0.95 -18.20 -4.77
N SER A 31 0.07 -17.61 -3.96
CA SER A 31 -1.20 -17.05 -4.44
C SER A 31 -1.05 -15.86 -5.40
N GLN A 32 0.11 -15.20 -5.38
CA GLN A 32 0.41 -14.02 -6.19
C GLN A 32 1.17 -14.37 -7.48
N MET A 33 1.71 -15.58 -7.61
CA MET A 33 2.44 -16.00 -8.80
C MET A 33 1.59 -16.86 -9.74
N SER A 34 1.71 -16.60 -11.05
CA SER A 34 1.06 -17.39 -12.10
C SER A 34 1.74 -18.74 -12.38
N ASN A 35 2.88 -19.03 -11.74
CA ASN A 35 3.69 -20.23 -11.97
C ASN A 35 3.80 -21.09 -10.68
N PRO A 36 3.27 -22.32 -10.64
CA PRO A 36 3.26 -23.17 -9.44
C PRO A 36 4.64 -23.66 -8.97
N ASP A 37 5.64 -23.66 -9.85
CA ASP A 37 6.97 -24.23 -9.57
C ASP A 37 7.97 -23.22 -8.99
N CYS A 38 7.57 -21.96 -8.78
CA CYS A 38 8.46 -20.95 -8.20
C CYS A 38 8.46 -21.08 -6.66
N SER A 39 9.50 -21.69 -6.11
CA SER A 39 9.72 -21.74 -4.67
C SER A 39 10.48 -20.49 -4.19
N MET A 40 10.04 -19.94 -3.07
CA MET A 40 10.76 -18.85 -2.39
C MET A 40 12.02 -19.42 -1.74
N ASN A 41 13.17 -18.78 -1.96
CA ASN A 41 14.41 -19.17 -1.28
C ASN A 41 14.31 -18.90 0.23
N ASP A 42 14.94 -19.73 1.04
CA ASP A 42 14.95 -19.63 2.50
C ASP A 42 15.54 -18.31 2.99
N ILE A 43 16.51 -17.74 2.27
CA ILE A 43 17.07 -16.41 2.57
C ILE A 43 15.99 -15.34 2.43
N ASP A 44 15.26 -15.33 1.31
CA ASP A 44 14.21 -14.33 1.06
C ASP A 44 13.06 -14.49 2.05
N LEU A 45 12.72 -15.74 2.40
CA LEU A 45 11.70 -16.03 3.39
C LEU A 45 12.11 -15.52 4.79
N GLN A 46 13.33 -15.79 5.24
CA GLN A 46 13.85 -15.24 6.50
C GLN A 46 13.76 -13.71 6.53
N GLN A 47 14.15 -13.06 5.43
CA GLN A 47 14.09 -11.61 5.32
C GLN A 47 12.65 -11.08 5.43
N CYS A 48 11.68 -11.75 4.80
CA CYS A 48 10.27 -11.40 4.92
C CYS A 48 9.72 -11.60 6.33
N ILE A 49 10.09 -12.69 7.02
CA ILE A 49 9.64 -12.96 8.38
C ILE A 49 10.19 -11.90 9.35
N LEU A 50 11.50 -11.65 9.33
CA LEU A 50 12.14 -10.62 10.17
C LEU A 50 11.45 -9.27 9.95
N LEU A 51 11.13 -8.96 8.70
CA LEU A 51 10.51 -7.70 8.37
C LEU A 51 9.07 -7.56 8.92
N GLU A 52 8.26 -8.60 8.84
CA GLU A 52 6.92 -8.57 9.43
C GLU A 52 6.99 -8.50 10.97
N LEU A 53 7.96 -9.18 11.58
CA LEU A 53 8.22 -9.07 13.02
C LEU A 53 8.64 -7.65 13.43
N GLU A 54 9.54 -7.02 12.68
CA GLU A 54 9.97 -5.64 12.90
C GLU A 54 8.79 -4.66 12.84
N LYS A 55 7.87 -4.83 11.87
CA LYS A 55 6.65 -4.03 11.79
C LYS A 55 5.75 -4.22 13.02
N LEU A 56 5.53 -5.47 13.42
CA LEU A 56 4.66 -5.80 14.56
C LEU A 56 5.21 -5.21 15.86
N LEU A 57 6.52 -5.35 16.10
CA LEU A 57 7.19 -4.81 17.28
C LEU A 57 7.13 -3.28 17.31
N ASN A 58 7.40 -2.61 16.18
CA ASN A 58 7.35 -1.16 16.09
C ASN A 58 5.93 -0.62 16.32
N SER A 59 4.91 -1.38 15.91
CA SER A 59 3.50 -1.02 16.08
C SER A 59 2.95 -1.25 17.49
N ALA A 60 3.68 -1.97 18.34
CA ALA A 60 3.26 -2.26 19.70
C ALA A 60 3.52 -1.11 20.67
N THR A 61 2.92 -1.17 21.86
CA THR A 61 3.15 -0.20 22.95
C THR A 61 3.61 -0.93 24.22
N PRO A 62 4.83 -0.65 24.74
CA PRO A 62 5.84 0.24 24.18
C PRO A 62 6.40 -0.27 22.85
N SER A 63 6.80 0.66 21.98
CA SER A 63 7.43 0.35 20.70
C SER A 63 8.78 -0.30 20.94
N LYS A 64 9.05 -1.38 20.20
CA LYS A 64 10.31 -2.13 20.27
C LYS A 64 10.77 -2.51 18.86
N SER A 65 12.03 -2.86 18.73
CA SER A 65 12.65 -3.34 17.50
C SER A 65 13.26 -4.73 17.72
N LEU A 66 13.54 -5.46 16.64
CA LEU A 66 14.24 -6.75 16.68
C LEU A 66 15.57 -6.68 17.43
N ILE A 67 16.28 -5.55 17.34
CA ILE A 67 17.55 -5.34 18.04
C ILE A 67 17.40 -5.41 19.56
N ASP A 68 16.23 -5.03 20.10
CA ASP A 68 15.96 -5.07 21.54
C ASP A 68 15.89 -6.51 22.07
N TYR A 69 15.72 -7.48 21.17
CA TYR A 69 15.69 -8.91 21.44
C TYR A 69 16.92 -9.65 20.90
N GLY A 70 17.92 -8.93 20.39
CA GLY A 70 19.15 -9.52 19.84
C GLY A 70 18.97 -10.24 18.50
N LEU A 71 17.89 -9.93 17.76
CA LEU A 71 17.58 -10.54 16.46
C LEU A 71 18.20 -9.74 15.29
N PRO A 72 18.53 -10.41 14.17
CA PRO A 72 19.09 -9.74 13.00
C PRO A 72 18.04 -8.83 12.35
N LEU A 73 18.46 -7.63 11.93
CA LEU A 73 17.61 -6.75 11.13
C LEU A 73 17.51 -7.27 9.68
N PRO A 74 16.39 -7.02 9.00
CA PRO A 74 16.29 -7.26 7.56
C PRO A 74 17.33 -6.44 6.79
N SER A 75 17.87 -7.01 5.71
CA SER A 75 18.80 -6.37 4.78
C SER A 75 18.25 -5.08 4.20
N LEU A 76 19.13 -4.13 3.86
CA LEU A 76 18.73 -2.83 3.28
C LEU A 76 17.96 -2.98 1.96
N SER A 77 18.19 -4.04 1.18
CA SER A 77 17.41 -4.36 -0.03
C SER A 77 16.00 -4.86 0.31
N ALA A 78 15.84 -5.68 1.35
CA ALA A 78 14.54 -6.10 1.88
C ALA A 78 13.80 -4.95 2.58
N LEU A 79 14.52 -4.06 3.25
CA LEU A 79 14.00 -2.81 3.79
C LEU A 79 13.67 -1.79 2.70
N ALA A 80 14.33 -1.80 1.54
CA ALA A 80 14.02 -0.93 0.42
C ALA A 80 12.83 -1.45 -0.40
N SER A 81 12.70 -2.77 -0.57
CA SER A 81 11.53 -3.39 -1.20
C SER A 81 10.26 -3.26 -0.35
N VAL A 82 10.39 -2.95 0.95
CA VAL A 82 9.26 -2.84 1.88
C VAL A 82 9.22 -1.53 2.70
N GLY A 83 10.17 -0.62 2.51
CA GLY A 83 10.41 0.55 3.38
C GLY A 83 9.29 1.57 3.39
N ASN A 84 8.35 1.44 2.47
CA ASN A 84 7.08 2.13 2.57
C ASN A 84 6.00 1.22 2.00
N ARG A 85 5.31 0.46 2.86
CA ARG A 85 4.11 -0.31 2.50
C ARG A 85 3.13 0.54 1.66
N LEU A 86 3.05 1.85 1.91
CA LEU A 86 2.21 2.77 1.14
C LEU A 86 2.72 2.97 -0.28
N LEU A 87 4.03 2.92 -0.53
CA LEU A 87 4.61 2.94 -1.87
C LEU A 87 4.42 1.60 -2.57
N MET A 88 4.66 0.48 -1.87
CA MET A 88 4.48 -0.86 -2.43
C MET A 88 3.03 -1.09 -2.89
N GLU A 89 2.04 -0.72 -2.05
CA GLU A 89 0.61 -0.75 -2.38
C GLU A 89 0.29 0.08 -3.63
N GLU A 90 1.10 1.10 -3.95
CA GLU A 90 0.88 1.99 -5.08
C GLU A 90 1.67 1.63 -6.34
N THR A 91 2.67 0.75 -6.23
CA THR A 91 3.55 0.36 -7.35
C THR A 91 3.30 -1.06 -7.85
N CYS A 92 2.51 -1.88 -7.15
CA CYS A 92 2.27 -3.30 -7.48
C CYS A 92 1.07 -3.56 -8.40
N TYR A 93 0.47 -2.52 -9.00
CA TYR A 93 -0.69 -2.71 -9.87
C TYR A 93 -0.33 -3.28 -11.23
N ASP A 94 -1.27 -4.01 -11.84
CA ASP A 94 -1.21 -4.35 -13.26
C ASP A 94 -1.41 -3.08 -14.10
N LYS A 95 -0.28 -2.57 -14.61
CA LYS A 95 -0.23 -1.34 -15.40
C LYS A 95 -0.96 -1.47 -16.73
N ALA A 96 -0.94 -2.65 -17.35
CA ALA A 96 -1.56 -2.89 -18.64
C ALA A 96 -3.10 -2.90 -18.50
N LEU A 97 -3.61 -3.58 -17.47
CA LEU A 97 -5.02 -3.57 -17.13
C LEU A 97 -5.50 -2.14 -16.84
N LEU A 98 -4.78 -1.41 -15.99
CA LEU A 98 -5.15 -0.02 -15.65
C LEU A 98 -5.11 0.92 -16.85
N ALA A 99 -4.19 0.71 -17.79
CA ALA A 99 -4.14 1.48 -19.03
C ALA A 99 -5.38 1.23 -19.90
N ALA A 100 -5.79 -0.03 -20.04
CA ALA A 100 -6.99 -0.40 -20.78
C ALA A 100 -8.28 0.15 -20.14
N GLU A 101 -8.41 0.03 -18.81
CA GLU A 101 -9.53 0.62 -18.06
C GLU A 101 -9.58 2.15 -18.20
N HIS A 102 -8.41 2.79 -18.13
CA HIS A 102 -8.29 4.22 -18.33
C HIS A 102 -8.76 4.62 -19.72
N GLU A 103 -8.30 3.95 -20.77
CA GLU A 103 -8.66 4.26 -22.16
C GLU A 103 -10.18 4.22 -22.36
N GLN A 104 -10.83 3.14 -21.90
CA GLN A 104 -12.28 3.02 -21.96
C GLN A 104 -12.99 4.11 -21.17
N SER A 105 -12.56 4.36 -19.93
CA SER A 105 -13.21 5.33 -19.05
C SER A 105 -13.04 6.76 -19.55
N ARG A 106 -11.90 7.06 -20.16
CA ARG A 106 -11.54 8.37 -20.67
C ARG A 106 -12.47 8.84 -21.78
N LEU A 107 -12.89 7.92 -22.65
CA LEU A 107 -13.81 8.17 -23.75
C LEU A 107 -15.24 8.50 -23.27
N LEU A 108 -15.59 8.08 -22.06
CA LEU A 108 -16.94 8.27 -21.48
C LEU A 108 -17.06 9.54 -20.62
N LEU A 109 -16.00 10.33 -20.47
CA LEU A 109 -16.06 11.57 -19.71
C LEU A 109 -16.89 12.61 -20.45
N ASN A 110 -17.78 13.29 -19.72
CA ASN A 110 -18.48 14.45 -20.25
C ASN A 110 -17.54 15.67 -20.34
N SER A 111 -18.00 16.76 -20.96
CA SER A 111 -17.21 17.98 -21.19
C SER A 111 -16.57 18.55 -19.93
N ASP A 112 -17.31 18.60 -18.83
CA ASP A 112 -16.84 19.23 -17.59
C ASP A 112 -15.79 18.36 -16.89
N GLN A 113 -16.03 17.06 -16.85
CA GLN A 113 -15.08 16.07 -16.36
C GLN A 113 -13.80 16.04 -17.21
N LEU A 114 -13.95 16.14 -18.54
CA LEU A 114 -12.85 16.21 -19.50
C LEU A 114 -11.98 17.44 -19.25
N ASN A 115 -12.60 18.60 -18.98
CA ASN A 115 -11.91 19.84 -18.64
C ASN A 115 -11.08 19.70 -17.35
N VAL A 116 -11.67 19.14 -16.29
CA VAL A 116 -10.96 18.90 -15.02
C VAL A 116 -9.78 17.95 -15.23
N TYR A 117 -9.99 16.83 -15.93
CA TYR A 117 -8.90 15.90 -16.23
C TYR A 117 -7.78 16.58 -17.02
N ASN A 118 -8.11 17.36 -18.05
CA ASN A 118 -7.11 18.03 -18.89
C ASN A 118 -6.31 19.05 -18.07
N CYS A 119 -6.96 19.76 -17.15
CA CYS A 119 -6.29 20.65 -16.22
C CYS A 119 -5.22 19.90 -15.41
N ILE A 120 -5.58 18.77 -14.79
CA ILE A 120 -4.66 17.93 -13.99
C ILE A 120 -3.53 17.37 -14.85
N LEU A 121 -3.85 16.80 -16.01
CA LEU A 121 -2.85 16.21 -16.91
C LEU A 121 -1.85 17.27 -17.39
N SER A 122 -2.34 18.46 -17.77
CA SER A 122 -1.49 19.56 -18.22
C SER A 122 -0.57 20.06 -17.11
N SER A 123 -1.04 20.09 -15.86
CA SER A 123 -0.20 20.47 -14.72
C SER A 123 0.91 19.45 -14.48
N TYR A 124 0.58 18.16 -14.55
CA TYR A 124 1.56 17.08 -14.45
C TYR A 124 2.62 17.17 -15.56
N GLN A 125 2.21 17.39 -16.82
CA GLN A 125 3.13 17.51 -17.96
C GLN A 125 4.08 18.71 -17.83
N ARG A 126 3.61 19.81 -17.25
CA ARG A 126 4.44 21.00 -16.97
C ARG A 126 5.33 20.86 -15.72
N GLY A 127 5.15 19.80 -14.93
CA GLY A 127 5.79 19.67 -13.62
C GLY A 127 5.32 20.70 -12.60
N SER A 128 4.14 21.32 -12.81
CA SER A 128 3.56 22.30 -11.90
C SER A 128 2.65 21.63 -10.88
N GLN A 129 2.67 22.12 -9.64
CA GLN A 129 1.70 21.72 -8.62
C GLN A 129 0.34 22.41 -8.87
N VAL A 130 -0.74 21.70 -8.62
CA VAL A 130 -2.11 22.26 -8.66
C VAL A 130 -2.90 21.78 -7.46
N LEU A 131 -3.72 22.67 -6.90
CA LEU A 131 -4.73 22.36 -5.90
C LEU A 131 -6.10 22.68 -6.50
N LEU A 132 -6.98 21.69 -6.58
CA LEU A 132 -8.29 21.83 -7.21
C LEU A 132 -9.39 21.38 -6.24
N PHE A 133 -10.50 22.12 -6.25
CA PHE A 133 -11.75 21.71 -5.62
C PHE A 133 -12.80 21.48 -6.71
N VAL A 134 -13.19 20.22 -6.90
CA VAL A 134 -14.17 19.84 -7.92
C VAL A 134 -15.53 19.69 -7.26
N TYR A 135 -16.43 20.63 -7.58
CA TYR A 135 -17.79 20.65 -7.07
C TYR A 135 -18.79 20.11 -8.09
N GLY A 136 -19.85 19.46 -7.61
CA GLY A 136 -20.96 19.01 -8.44
C GLY A 136 -22.04 18.33 -7.61
N HIS A 137 -23.28 18.39 -8.06
CA HIS A 137 -24.43 17.75 -7.41
C HIS A 137 -24.28 16.21 -7.33
N GLY A 138 -25.12 15.55 -6.53
CA GLY A 138 -25.23 14.09 -6.54
C GLY A 138 -25.46 13.55 -7.95
N GLY A 139 -24.86 12.39 -8.29
CA GLY A 139 -25.04 11.76 -9.60
C GLY A 139 -24.19 12.33 -10.76
N THR A 140 -23.43 13.41 -10.55
CA THR A 140 -22.57 14.04 -11.60
C THR A 140 -21.31 13.26 -11.99
N GLY A 141 -21.15 12.02 -11.52
CA GLY A 141 -20.01 11.17 -11.90
C GLY A 141 -18.65 11.59 -11.34
N LYS A 142 -18.58 12.36 -10.24
CA LYS A 142 -17.30 12.75 -9.61
C LYS A 142 -16.41 11.54 -9.29
N THR A 143 -16.99 10.48 -8.73
CA THR A 143 -16.26 9.23 -8.46
C THR A 143 -15.72 8.60 -9.73
N PHE A 144 -16.49 8.63 -10.83
CA PHE A 144 -16.04 8.12 -12.12
C PHE A 144 -14.83 8.90 -12.63
N LEU A 145 -14.90 10.24 -12.61
CA LEU A 145 -13.77 11.11 -12.94
C LEU A 145 -12.52 10.79 -12.12
N TRP A 146 -12.65 10.66 -10.79
CA TRP A 146 -11.51 10.34 -9.93
C TRP A 146 -10.92 8.96 -10.23
N LYS A 147 -11.76 7.94 -10.48
CA LYS A 147 -11.29 6.62 -10.92
C LYS A 147 -10.48 6.70 -12.21
N THR A 148 -10.99 7.42 -13.22
CA THR A 148 -10.29 7.59 -14.50
C THR A 148 -8.92 8.25 -14.33
N ILE A 149 -8.82 9.29 -13.49
CA ILE A 149 -7.56 9.97 -13.20
C ILE A 149 -6.58 9.03 -12.47
N ILE A 150 -7.07 8.30 -11.46
CA ILE A 150 -6.24 7.37 -10.68
C ILE A 150 -5.69 6.26 -11.58
N SER A 151 -6.53 5.65 -12.43
CA SER A 151 -6.10 4.58 -13.35
C SER A 151 -5.04 5.07 -14.32
N TYR A 152 -5.16 6.29 -14.86
CA TYR A 152 -4.13 6.89 -15.72
C TYR A 152 -2.77 6.99 -15.01
N PHE A 153 -2.73 7.61 -13.84
CA PHE A 153 -1.47 7.86 -13.16
C PHE A 153 -0.81 6.56 -12.68
N ARG A 154 -1.61 5.60 -12.19
CA ARG A 154 -1.10 4.29 -11.77
C ARG A 154 -0.62 3.44 -12.95
N SER A 155 -1.26 3.51 -14.12
CA SER A 155 -0.80 2.77 -15.30
C SER A 155 0.58 3.23 -15.78
N ILE A 156 0.90 4.51 -15.64
CA ILE A 156 2.25 5.05 -15.93
C ILE A 156 3.21 4.93 -14.72
N GLY A 157 2.83 4.18 -13.68
CA GLY A 157 3.67 3.90 -12.52
C GLY A 157 3.84 5.06 -11.54
N ARG A 158 2.93 6.04 -11.52
CA ARG A 158 2.91 7.11 -10.51
C ARG A 158 2.13 6.66 -9.27
N ILE A 159 2.57 7.18 -8.13
CA ILE A 159 1.95 6.95 -6.84
C ILE A 159 0.74 7.88 -6.67
N VAL A 160 -0.42 7.32 -6.33
CA VAL A 160 -1.66 8.09 -6.17
C VAL A 160 -2.34 7.74 -4.85
N LEU A 161 -2.32 8.65 -3.89
CA LEU A 161 -2.95 8.43 -2.58
C LEU A 161 -4.44 8.77 -2.62
N ALA A 162 -5.27 7.80 -3.01
CA ALA A 162 -6.73 7.96 -3.01
C ALA A 162 -7.30 7.91 -1.58
N VAL A 163 -7.87 9.02 -1.11
CA VAL A 163 -8.44 9.12 0.25
C VAL A 163 -9.87 9.65 0.24
N ALA A 164 -10.64 9.24 1.24
CA ALA A 164 -11.96 9.78 1.53
C ALA A 164 -12.11 10.12 3.02
N ALA A 165 -13.12 10.90 3.38
CA ALA A 165 -13.41 11.22 4.78
C ALA A 165 -14.00 10.01 5.54
N SER A 166 -14.89 9.24 4.89
CA SER A 166 -15.58 8.08 5.45
C SER A 166 -15.08 6.76 4.86
N GLY A 167 -15.16 5.69 5.66
CA GLY A 167 -14.82 4.33 5.23
C GLY A 167 -15.64 3.89 4.02
N ILE A 168 -16.95 4.13 4.01
CA ILE A 168 -17.84 3.74 2.90
C ILE A 168 -17.47 4.51 1.62
N ALA A 169 -17.18 5.80 1.72
CA ALA A 169 -16.75 6.59 0.57
C ALA A 169 -15.39 6.13 0.03
N SER A 170 -14.50 5.62 0.89
CA SER A 170 -13.18 5.12 0.45
C SER A 170 -13.27 3.87 -0.41
N LEU A 171 -14.29 3.01 -0.20
CA LEU A 171 -14.54 1.82 -1.01
C LEU A 171 -14.88 2.15 -2.48
N LEU A 172 -15.36 3.37 -2.73
CA LEU A 172 -15.68 3.82 -4.07
C LEU A 172 -14.44 4.21 -4.88
N LEU A 173 -13.26 4.32 -4.23
CA LEU A 173 -11.99 4.62 -4.89
C LEU A 173 -11.11 3.36 -4.91
N PRO A 174 -10.38 3.09 -6.01
CA PRO A 174 -9.52 1.92 -6.10
C PRO A 174 -8.41 1.99 -5.04
N SER A 175 -8.34 0.97 -4.19
CA SER A 175 -7.47 0.93 -3.01
C SER A 175 -7.64 2.15 -2.08
N GLY A 176 -8.82 2.76 -2.06
CA GLY A 176 -9.09 3.93 -1.24
C GLY A 176 -9.01 3.62 0.26
N ARG A 177 -8.55 4.60 1.04
CA ARG A 177 -8.58 4.56 2.51
C ARG A 177 -9.20 5.82 3.08
N THR A 178 -9.57 5.79 4.36
CA THR A 178 -9.89 7.04 5.05
C THR A 178 -8.64 7.90 5.21
N ALA A 179 -8.79 9.23 5.17
CA ALA A 179 -7.68 10.15 5.42
C ALA A 179 -7.01 9.86 6.78
N HIS A 180 -7.81 9.59 7.81
CA HIS A 180 -7.33 9.17 9.13
C HIS A 180 -6.42 7.94 9.07
N SER A 181 -6.85 6.89 8.39
CA SER A 181 -6.05 5.65 8.25
C SER A 181 -4.80 5.85 7.39
N ARG A 182 -4.92 6.61 6.29
CA ARG A 182 -3.84 6.81 5.32
C ARG A 182 -2.73 7.73 5.85
N PHE A 183 -3.10 8.80 6.54
CA PHE A 183 -2.17 9.82 7.02
C PHE A 183 -1.90 9.74 8.53
N LYS A 184 -2.47 8.75 9.23
CA LYS A 184 -2.35 8.59 10.69
C LYS A 184 -2.78 9.84 11.46
N ILE A 185 -3.85 10.49 10.98
CA ILE A 185 -4.43 11.64 11.67
C ILE A 185 -5.06 11.11 12.98
N PRO A 186 -4.65 11.63 14.14
CA PRO A 186 -5.21 11.21 15.42
C PRO A 186 -6.70 11.54 15.46
N ILE A 187 -7.49 10.62 16.02
CA ILE A 187 -8.90 10.85 16.29
C ILE A 187 -8.97 11.46 17.68
N ASP A 188 -9.50 12.67 17.76
CA ASP A 188 -9.82 13.24 19.06
C ASP A 188 -11.08 12.56 19.60
N LEU A 189 -10.98 12.01 20.80
CA LEU A 189 -12.06 11.27 21.47
C LEU A 189 -12.67 12.09 22.60
N THR A 190 -12.27 13.35 22.78
CA THR A 190 -12.90 14.25 23.76
C THR A 190 -14.12 14.92 23.14
N ASP A 191 -15.30 14.42 23.52
CA ASP A 191 -16.55 15.17 23.57
C ASP A 191 -16.82 15.62 25.02
#